data_AF-A0A937U3L1-F1
#
_entry.id   AF-A0A937U3L1-F1
#
_cell.length_a   1.000
_cell.length_b   1.000
_cell.length_c   1.000
_cell.angle_alpha   90.00
_cell.angle_beta   90.00
_cell.angle_gamma   90.00
#
_symmetry.space_group_name_H-M   'P 1'
#
loop_
_entity.id
_entity.type
_entity.pdbx_description
1 polymer ?
#
loop_
_entity_poly.entity_id
_entity_poly.type
_entity_poly.pdbx_seq_one_letter_code
_entity_poly.pdbx_strand_id
1 'polypeptide(L)'
;MKIEERERVDVVVSEKDFERFSGILGNEGFSLLKEADEFALTYRGGFVCFQKMVESLPVSVDLLVGMVQSRQTDAAYSFDYLWKNSEIREVTGFGVKASAEARVVDREMLMALKINSMRMADQRDIISLCAGEVDTGKVANHLTRVSGEKIKEHVGSLLSLLEEQKSRDTLKGVFVFSDSVLDGLLNRARATLAEIDTKL
;
A
#
# COMPACT_ATOMS: atom_id res chain seq x y z
N MET A 1 -15.41 7.78 -19.00
CA MET A 1 -14.03 8.08 -18.58
C MET A 1 -13.33 6.74 -18.44
N LYS A 2 -12.51 6.33 -19.42
CA LYS A 2 -11.74 5.08 -19.30
C LYS A 2 -10.73 5.28 -18.19
N ILE A 3 -10.78 4.44 -17.15
CA ILE A 3 -9.68 4.30 -16.22
C ILE A 3 -8.56 3.70 -17.08
N GLU A 4 -7.54 4.48 -17.42
CA GLU A 4 -6.31 3.91 -17.97
C GLU A 4 -5.73 3.02 -16.87
N GLU A 5 -5.78 1.70 -17.07
CA GLU A 5 -4.97 0.78 -16.29
C GLU A 5 -3.51 1.18 -16.49
N ARG A 6 -2.91 1.73 -15.44
CA ARG A 6 -1.49 2.07 -15.38
C ARG A 6 -0.88 1.13 -14.37
N GLU A 7 0.04 0.29 -14.83
CA GLU A 7 0.82 -0.56 -13.94
C GLU A 7 1.85 0.30 -13.22
N ARG A 8 1.91 0.18 -11.90
CA ARG A 8 2.79 0.99 -11.06
C ARG A 8 3.47 0.16 -10.00
N VAL A 9 4.75 0.45 -9.79
CA VAL A 9 5.53 -0.03 -8.65
C VAL A 9 5.95 1.15 -7.79
N ASP A 10 5.69 1.07 -6.50
CA ASP A 10 6.16 2.03 -5.50
C ASP A 10 7.43 1.49 -4.83
N VAL A 11 8.53 2.25 -4.90
CA VAL A 11 9.81 1.87 -4.29
C VAL A 11 10.27 2.96 -3.35
N VAL A 12 10.50 2.60 -2.09
CA VAL A 12 11.09 3.52 -1.11
C VAL A 12 12.59 3.38 -1.16
N VAL A 13 13.29 4.47 -1.42
CA VAL A 13 14.76 4.51 -1.50
C VAL A 13 15.31 5.46 -0.46
N SER A 14 16.52 5.18 0.03
CA SER A 14 17.23 6.13 0.86
C SER A 14 17.72 7.30 0.00
N GLU A 15 17.89 8.49 0.59
CA GLU A 15 18.37 9.68 -0.14
C GLU A 15 19.71 9.43 -0.86
N LYS A 16 20.64 8.71 -0.21
CA LYS A 16 21.95 8.35 -0.77
C LYS A 16 21.87 7.39 -1.96
N ASP A 17 20.81 6.61 -2.07
CA ASP A 17 20.63 5.60 -3.12
C ASP A 17 19.80 6.13 -4.30
N PHE A 18 19.22 7.32 -4.19
CA PHE A 18 18.35 7.92 -5.21
C PHE A 18 19.04 7.96 -6.59
N GLU A 19 20.23 8.55 -6.69
CA GLU A 19 20.96 8.66 -7.96
C GLU A 19 21.25 7.29 -8.59
N ARG A 20 21.55 6.29 -7.76
CA ARG A 20 21.79 4.93 -8.22
C ARG A 20 20.51 4.33 -8.82
N PHE A 21 19.38 4.45 -8.14
CA PHE A 21 18.10 3.92 -8.63
C PHE A 21 17.61 4.66 -9.88
N SER A 22 17.73 5.99 -9.90
CA SER A 22 17.44 6.81 -11.09
C SER A 22 18.28 6.39 -12.29
N GLY A 23 19.58 6.13 -12.09
CA GLY A 23 20.47 5.62 -13.13
C GLY A 23 20.08 4.22 -13.65
N ILE A 24 19.68 3.32 -12.75
CA ILE A 24 19.17 1.98 -13.14
C ILE A 24 17.91 2.13 -14.00
N LEU A 25 16.93 2.93 -13.58
CA LEU A 25 15.69 3.14 -14.32
C LEU A 25 15.95 3.77 -15.69
N GLY A 26 16.85 4.75 -15.77
CA GLY A 26 17.27 5.34 -17.05
C GLY A 26 17.91 4.32 -18.00
N ASN A 27 18.80 3.47 -17.50
CA ASN A 27 19.44 2.40 -18.29
C ASN A 27 18.43 1.35 -18.76
N GLU A 28 17.39 1.09 -17.98
CA GLU A 28 16.26 0.22 -18.35
C GLU A 28 15.26 0.90 -19.30
N GLY A 29 15.51 2.14 -19.71
CA GLY A 29 14.71 2.88 -20.68
C GLY A 29 13.47 3.54 -20.11
N PHE A 30 13.42 3.77 -18.80
CA PHE A 30 12.41 4.63 -18.20
C PHE A 30 12.83 6.10 -18.32
N SER A 31 11.84 6.95 -18.63
CA SER A 31 12.00 8.40 -18.71
C SER A 31 11.40 9.06 -17.48
N LEU A 32 12.03 10.14 -17.00
CA LEU A 32 11.47 10.97 -15.94
C LEU A 32 10.16 11.61 -16.43
N LEU A 33 9.05 11.30 -15.74
CA LEU A 33 7.73 11.85 -16.04
C LEU A 33 7.42 13.06 -15.17
N LYS A 34 7.84 13.02 -13.89
CA LYS A 34 7.56 14.09 -12.93
C LYS A 34 8.60 14.11 -11.82
N GLU A 35 9.17 15.28 -11.60
CA GLU A 35 9.91 15.65 -10.40
C GLU A 35 9.02 16.61 -9.59
N ALA A 36 8.85 16.34 -8.30
CA ALA A 36 7.84 16.98 -7.48
C ALA A 36 8.32 18.29 -6.83
N ASP A 37 8.79 19.26 -7.63
CA ASP A 37 9.25 20.55 -7.08
C ASP A 37 8.08 21.39 -6.49
N GLU A 38 6.85 21.25 -7.01
CA GLU A 38 5.66 21.95 -6.47
C GLU A 38 4.88 21.15 -5.40
N PHE A 39 5.17 19.85 -5.24
CA PHE A 39 4.50 18.96 -4.26
C PHE A 39 5.20 18.96 -2.88
N ALA A 40 6.36 19.61 -2.78
CA ALA A 40 7.24 19.67 -1.61
C ALA A 40 6.71 20.50 -0.43
N LEU A 41 5.63 21.29 -0.59
CA LEU A 41 5.09 22.06 0.53
C LEU A 41 4.39 21.20 1.59
N THR A 42 3.91 20.00 1.24
CA THR A 42 3.26 19.06 2.17
C THR A 42 4.15 17.86 2.51
N TYR A 43 5.10 17.52 1.63
CA TYR A 43 5.96 16.36 1.76
C TYR A 43 7.34 16.72 2.30
N ARG A 44 7.75 16.09 3.41
CA ARG A 44 9.13 16.22 3.93
C ARG A 44 10.13 15.30 3.20
N GLY A 45 9.65 14.35 2.39
CA GLY A 45 10.46 13.46 1.56
C GLY A 45 10.33 13.76 0.07
N GLY A 46 11.26 13.22 -0.74
CA GLY A 46 11.24 13.39 -2.19
C GLY A 46 10.30 12.41 -2.90
N PHE A 47 9.77 12.81 -4.05
CA PHE A 47 8.96 11.97 -4.91
C PHE A 47 9.36 12.16 -6.36
N VAL A 48 9.68 11.06 -7.05
CA VAL A 48 10.09 11.08 -8.46
C VAL A 48 9.40 9.94 -9.20
N CYS A 49 8.75 10.24 -10.32
CA CYS A 49 8.02 9.25 -11.12
C CYS A 49 8.74 9.03 -12.45
N PHE A 50 9.07 7.77 -12.72
CA PHE A 50 9.64 7.29 -13.97
C PHE A 50 8.58 6.51 -14.74
N GLN A 51 8.60 6.58 -16.07
CA GLN A 51 7.65 5.86 -16.92
C GLN A 51 8.33 5.28 -18.16
N LYS A 52 7.89 4.08 -18.54
CA LYS A 52 8.27 3.40 -19.79
C LYS A 52 7.02 2.81 -20.44
N MET A 53 6.98 2.81 -21.77
CA MET A 53 6.00 2.03 -22.51
C MET A 53 6.51 0.60 -22.68
N VAL A 54 5.77 -0.37 -22.15
CA VAL A 54 6.01 -1.80 -22.42
C VAL A 54 4.92 -2.25 -23.39
N GLU A 55 5.32 -2.49 -24.64
CA GLU A 55 4.39 -2.61 -25.77
C GLU A 55 3.47 -1.37 -25.87
N SER A 56 2.19 -1.51 -25.55
CA SER A 56 1.20 -0.42 -25.52
C SER A 56 0.76 -0.03 -24.10
N LEU A 57 1.34 -0.65 -23.07
CA LEU A 57 0.97 -0.43 -21.67
C LEU A 57 1.97 0.54 -21.00
N PRO A 58 1.50 1.69 -20.48
CA PRO A 58 2.35 2.56 -19.66
C PRO A 58 2.65 1.90 -18.31
N VAL A 59 3.93 1.69 -18.02
CA VAL A 59 4.44 1.18 -16.75
C VAL A 59 5.19 2.29 -16.03
N SER A 60 4.83 2.54 -14.78
CA SER A 60 5.43 3.58 -13.94
C SER A 60 6.16 3.02 -12.72
N VAL A 61 7.27 3.66 -12.36
CA VAL A 61 8.00 3.40 -11.12
C VAL A 61 8.08 4.71 -10.34
N ASP A 62 7.52 4.68 -9.14
CA ASP A 62 7.50 5.83 -8.24
C ASP A 62 8.55 5.64 -7.15
N LEU A 63 9.57 6.49 -7.18
CA LEU A 63 10.59 6.55 -6.14
C LEU A 63 10.13 7.49 -5.02
N LEU A 64 9.94 6.90 -3.85
CA LEU A 64 9.62 7.58 -2.59
C LEU A 64 10.93 7.75 -1.82
N VAL A 65 11.51 8.94 -1.89
CA VAL A 65 12.87 9.21 -1.42
C VAL A 65 12.85 9.60 0.06
N GLY A 66 13.53 8.80 0.88
CA GLY A 66 13.73 9.02 2.30
C GLY A 66 12.53 8.67 3.18
N MET A 67 11.30 8.68 2.67
CA MET A 67 10.09 8.35 3.43
C MET A 67 8.86 8.07 2.56
N VAL A 68 7.83 7.51 3.21
CA VAL A 68 6.45 7.45 2.70
C VAL A 68 5.57 8.32 3.58
N GLN A 69 4.76 9.19 2.97
CA GLN A 69 3.78 10.00 3.68
C GLN A 69 2.38 9.89 3.07
N SER A 70 1.40 9.65 3.95
CA SER A 70 -0.02 9.66 3.59
C SER A 70 -0.53 11.10 3.49
N ARG A 71 -1.21 11.43 2.39
CA ARG A 71 -1.89 12.72 2.22
C ARG A 71 -3.17 12.81 3.03
N GLN A 72 -3.71 11.67 3.45
CA GLN A 72 -5.00 11.62 4.12
C GLN A 72 -4.81 11.88 5.59
N THR A 73 -3.75 11.36 6.21
CA THR A 73 -3.55 11.45 7.66
C THR A 73 -2.29 12.22 8.06
N ASP A 74 -1.49 12.68 7.09
CA ASP A 74 -0.15 13.21 7.28
C ASP A 74 0.83 12.24 7.96
N ALA A 75 0.46 10.95 8.08
CA ALA A 75 1.34 9.92 8.61
C ALA A 75 2.60 9.83 7.76
N ALA A 76 3.77 9.96 8.39
CA ALA A 76 5.06 9.88 7.73
C ALA A 76 5.92 8.76 8.35
N TYR A 77 6.49 7.93 7.49
CA TYR A 77 7.34 6.80 7.85
C TYR A 77 8.67 6.93 7.11
N SER A 78 9.77 7.09 7.86
CA SER A 78 11.11 7.18 7.27
C SER A 78 11.54 5.86 6.62
N PHE A 79 12.50 5.95 5.69
CA PHE A 79 13.13 4.79 5.05
C PHE A 79 13.64 3.80 6.10
N ASP A 80 14.37 4.26 7.12
CA ASP A 80 14.91 3.39 8.17
C ASP A 80 13.81 2.68 8.96
N TYR A 81 12.69 3.37 9.21
CA TYR A 81 11.55 2.77 9.90
C TYR A 81 10.87 1.70 9.04
N LEU A 82 10.66 1.99 7.76
CA LEU A 82 10.09 1.03 6.81
C LEU A 82 11.02 -0.16 6.60
N TRP A 83 12.33 0.09 6.49
CA TRP A 83 13.35 -0.94 6.36
C TRP A 83 13.36 -1.89 7.57
N LYS A 84 13.25 -1.35 8.79
CA LYS A 84 13.16 -2.16 10.01
C LYS A 84 11.88 -3.01 10.07
N ASN A 85 10.79 -2.53 9.48
CA ASN A 85 9.49 -3.22 9.41
C ASN A 85 9.25 -3.79 8.00
N SER A 86 10.27 -4.47 7.47
CA SER A 86 10.24 -5.09 6.16
C SER A 86 11.05 -6.38 6.16
N GLU A 87 10.76 -7.25 5.21
CA GLU A 87 11.47 -8.50 5.02
C GLU A 87 11.65 -8.82 3.54
N ILE A 88 12.64 -9.66 3.26
CA ILE A 88 12.90 -10.15 1.90
C ILE A 88 11.86 -11.24 1.60
N ARG A 89 11.15 -11.08 0.48
CA ARG A 89 10.15 -12.02 0.00
C ARG A 89 10.31 -12.23 -1.50
N GLU A 90 9.89 -13.39 -1.98
CA GLU A 90 9.63 -13.59 -3.39
C GLU A 90 8.28 -12.93 -3.76
N VAL A 91 8.31 -11.99 -4.70
CA VAL A 91 7.13 -11.34 -5.27
C VAL A 91 6.86 -11.98 -6.63
N THR A 92 5.69 -12.59 -6.78
CA THR A 92 5.27 -13.27 -8.01
C THR A 92 4.27 -12.43 -8.80
N GLY A 93 4.48 -12.28 -10.10
CA GLY A 93 3.54 -11.70 -11.05
C GLY A 93 2.69 -12.74 -11.76
N PHE A 94 1.93 -12.31 -12.78
CA PHE A 94 0.98 -13.14 -13.53
C PHE A 94 1.62 -14.22 -14.45
N GLY A 95 2.95 -14.28 -14.55
CA GLY A 95 3.67 -15.27 -15.36
C GLY A 95 4.38 -16.32 -14.50
N VAL A 96 4.43 -17.58 -14.98
CA VAL A 96 5.06 -18.72 -14.29
C VAL A 96 6.55 -18.48 -13.94
N LYS A 97 7.21 -17.57 -14.66
CA LYS A 97 8.61 -17.16 -14.42
C LYS A 97 8.74 -15.71 -13.93
N ALA A 98 7.63 -15.02 -13.71
CA ALA A 98 7.64 -13.65 -13.22
C ALA A 98 7.74 -13.69 -11.70
N SER A 99 8.94 -13.92 -11.16
CA SER A 99 9.21 -13.72 -9.74
C SER A 99 10.44 -12.84 -9.55
N ALA A 100 10.44 -12.07 -8.47
CA ALA A 100 11.58 -11.26 -8.06
C ALA A 100 11.72 -11.32 -6.55
N GLU A 101 12.95 -11.51 -6.08
CA GLU A 101 13.26 -11.34 -4.66
C GLU A 101 13.33 -9.84 -4.37
N ALA A 102 12.47 -9.37 -3.47
CA ALA A 102 12.37 -7.97 -3.11
C ALA A 102 12.17 -7.81 -1.60
N ARG A 103 12.71 -6.73 -1.04
CA ARG A 103 12.38 -6.32 0.31
C ARG A 103 11.03 -5.60 0.29
N VAL A 104 10.05 -6.18 0.96
CA VAL A 104 8.69 -5.66 1.04
C VAL A 104 8.40 -5.34 2.50
N VAL A 105 7.72 -4.22 2.76
CA VAL A 105 7.20 -3.93 4.10
C VAL A 105 6.42 -5.14 4.62
N ASP A 106 6.57 -5.42 5.91
CA ASP A 106 5.86 -6.52 6.51
C ASP A 106 4.34 -6.28 6.48
N ARG A 107 3.57 -7.33 6.77
CA ARG A 107 2.12 -7.32 6.60
C ARG A 107 1.46 -6.22 7.44
N GLU A 108 1.88 -6.10 8.70
CA GLU A 108 1.33 -5.15 9.65
C GLU A 108 1.66 -3.70 9.25
N MET A 109 2.89 -3.46 8.77
CA MET A 109 3.29 -2.17 8.24
C MET A 109 2.53 -1.82 6.97
N LEU A 110 2.35 -2.77 6.04
CA LEU A 110 1.54 -2.58 4.84
C LEU A 110 0.09 -2.24 5.19
N MET A 111 -0.50 -2.96 6.15
CA MET A 111 -1.85 -2.68 6.63
C MET A 111 -1.96 -1.27 7.22
N ALA A 112 -0.99 -0.84 8.04
CA ALA A 112 -0.97 0.51 8.58
C ALA A 112 -0.85 1.59 7.49
N LEU A 113 0.00 1.39 6.47
CA LEU A 113 0.11 2.31 5.33
C LEU A 113 -1.22 2.43 4.57
N LYS A 114 -1.90 1.30 4.37
CA LYS A 114 -3.20 1.24 3.68
C LYS A 114 -4.31 1.91 4.50
N ILE A 115 -4.37 1.68 5.81
CA ILE A 115 -5.31 2.36 6.73
C ILE A 115 -5.04 3.87 6.77
N ASN A 116 -3.80 4.31 6.65
CA ASN A 116 -3.51 5.74 6.55
C ASN A 116 -3.99 6.35 5.21
N SER A 117 -4.00 5.60 4.12
CA SER A 117 -4.33 6.09 2.77
C SER A 117 -5.83 6.01 2.43
N MET A 118 -6.51 4.93 2.86
CA MET A 118 -7.96 4.68 2.73
C MET A 118 -8.57 4.91 1.34
N ARG A 119 -7.82 4.72 0.26
CA ARG A 119 -8.39 4.71 -1.09
C ARG A 119 -9.30 3.49 -1.25
N MET A 120 -10.25 3.54 -2.18
CA MET A 120 -11.15 2.41 -2.44
C MET A 120 -10.41 1.09 -2.70
N ALA A 121 -9.27 1.12 -3.40
CA ALA A 121 -8.43 -0.07 -3.59
C ALA A 121 -7.79 -0.52 -2.26
N ASP A 122 -7.29 0.43 -1.46
CA ASP A 122 -6.65 0.13 -0.17
C ASP A 122 -7.62 -0.55 0.80
N GLN A 123 -8.90 -0.15 0.81
CA GLN A 123 -9.93 -0.80 1.64
C GLN A 123 -10.04 -2.30 1.33
N ARG A 124 -10.02 -2.68 0.04
CA ARG A 124 -10.08 -4.08 -0.38
C ARG A 124 -8.79 -4.83 -0.04
N ASP A 125 -7.64 -4.18 -0.21
CA ASP A 125 -6.34 -4.75 0.13
C ASP A 125 -6.24 -5.05 1.64
N ILE A 126 -6.72 -4.14 2.50
CA ILE A 126 -6.75 -4.34 3.95
C ILE A 126 -7.56 -5.59 4.29
N ILE A 127 -8.75 -5.74 3.71
CA ILE A 127 -9.60 -6.93 3.91
C ILE A 127 -8.85 -8.20 3.47
N SER A 128 -8.16 -8.16 2.33
CA SER A 128 -7.36 -9.28 1.82
C SER A 128 -6.20 -9.65 2.76
N LEU A 129 -5.52 -8.66 3.35
CA LEU A 129 -4.41 -8.89 4.28
C LEU A 129 -4.85 -9.64 5.56
N CYS A 130 -6.13 -9.51 5.95
CA CYS A 130 -6.76 -10.27 7.04
C CYS A 130 -7.02 -11.75 6.70
N ALA A 131 -6.63 -12.22 5.50
CA ALA A 131 -6.76 -13.63 5.14
C ALA A 131 -5.84 -14.55 5.96
N GLY A 132 -4.67 -14.06 6.38
CA GLY A 132 -3.79 -14.77 7.31
C GLY A 132 -3.72 -14.08 8.67
N GLU A 133 -2.83 -14.58 9.54
CA GLU A 133 -2.60 -13.99 10.86
C GLU A 133 -2.06 -12.56 10.74
N VAL A 134 -2.53 -11.69 11.64
CA VAL A 134 -2.19 -10.26 11.72
C VAL A 134 -1.89 -9.95 13.18
N ASP A 135 -0.71 -9.40 13.46
CA ASP A 135 -0.42 -8.83 14.79
C ASP A 135 -1.07 -7.44 14.90
N THR A 136 -2.29 -7.43 15.44
CA THR A 136 -3.09 -6.21 15.61
C THR A 136 -2.45 -5.20 16.56
N GLY A 137 -1.61 -5.65 17.51
CA GLY A 137 -0.85 -4.77 18.40
C GLY A 137 0.25 -4.02 17.65
N LYS A 138 0.96 -4.72 16.76
CA LYS A 138 1.97 -4.10 15.89
C LYS A 138 1.35 -3.14 14.88
N VAL A 139 0.19 -3.48 14.29
CA VAL A 139 -0.57 -2.55 13.42
C VAL A 139 -0.94 -1.27 14.19
N ALA A 140 -1.56 -1.40 15.37
CA ALA A 140 -1.93 -0.25 16.19
C ALA A 140 -0.71 0.63 16.52
N ASN A 141 0.42 0.01 16.92
CA ASN A 141 1.66 0.72 17.18
C ASN A 141 2.21 1.49 15.96
N HIS A 142 1.98 1.01 14.73
CA HIS A 142 2.33 1.76 13.53
C HIS A 142 1.39 2.94 13.26
N LEU A 143 0.13 2.86 13.70
CA LEU A 143 -0.91 3.87 13.52
C LEU A 143 -0.86 5.02 14.54
N THR A 144 -0.24 4.82 15.71
CA THR A 144 -0.10 5.86 16.77
C THR A 144 0.71 7.09 16.36
N ARG A 145 1.35 7.08 15.18
CA ARG A 145 2.15 8.18 14.65
C ARG A 145 1.33 9.37 14.14
N VAL A 146 0.00 9.27 14.15
CA VAL A 146 -0.93 10.33 13.73
C VAL A 146 -2.07 10.50 14.74
N SER A 147 -2.89 11.54 14.53
CA SER A 147 -4.09 11.74 15.33
C SER A 147 -4.98 10.49 15.33
N GLY A 148 -5.25 9.97 16.53
CA GLY A 148 -6.06 8.76 16.71
C GLY A 148 -7.50 8.92 16.20
N GLU A 149 -8.06 10.13 16.19
CA GLU A 149 -9.44 10.37 15.73
C GLU A 149 -9.62 9.98 14.26
N LYS A 150 -8.71 10.42 13.38
CA LYS A 150 -8.83 10.13 11.95
C LYS A 150 -8.62 8.65 11.63
N ILE A 151 -7.74 7.99 12.38
CA ILE A 151 -7.55 6.54 12.23
C ILE A 151 -8.78 5.78 12.70
N LYS A 152 -9.41 6.20 13.81
CA LYS A 152 -10.67 5.62 14.27
C LYS A 152 -11.79 5.81 13.25
N GLU A 153 -11.89 6.97 12.60
CA GLU A 153 -12.83 7.18 11.49
C GLU A 153 -12.57 6.22 10.32
N HIS A 154 -11.29 6.02 9.94
CA HIS A 154 -10.90 5.09 8.89
C HIS A 154 -11.24 3.64 9.23
N VAL A 155 -10.94 3.19 10.46
CA VAL A 155 -11.26 1.84 10.94
C VAL A 155 -12.77 1.63 11.04
N GLY A 156 -13.50 2.62 11.58
CA GLY A 156 -14.96 2.61 11.61
C GLY A 156 -15.57 2.49 10.21
N SER A 157 -15.04 3.22 9.23
CA SER A 157 -15.48 3.14 7.83
C SER A 157 -15.25 1.75 7.23
N LEU A 158 -14.13 1.09 7.55
CA LEU A 158 -13.87 -0.29 7.12
C LEU A 158 -14.83 -1.29 7.79
N LEU A 159 -15.15 -1.10 9.06
CA LEU A 159 -16.12 -1.94 9.77
C LEU A 159 -17.52 -1.80 9.17
N SER A 160 -17.98 -0.59 8.89
CA SER A 160 -19.26 -0.36 8.20
C SER A 160 -19.28 -0.98 6.80
N LEU A 161 -18.17 -0.88 6.05
CA LEU A 161 -18.05 -1.50 4.74
C LEU A 161 -18.27 -3.03 4.80
N LEU A 162 -17.80 -3.69 5.86
CA LEU A 162 -17.96 -5.14 6.07
C LEU A 162 -19.39 -5.57 6.44
N GLU A 163 -20.27 -4.62 6.77
CA GLU A 163 -21.68 -4.88 7.11
C GLU A 163 -22.61 -4.73 5.88
N GLU A 164 -22.19 -3.94 4.88
CA GLU A 164 -22.98 -3.66 3.69
C GLU A 164 -23.01 -4.84 2.70
N GLN A 165 -24.23 -5.26 2.30
CA GLN A 165 -24.44 -6.31 1.29
C GLN A 165 -23.76 -6.00 -0.05
N LYS A 166 -23.76 -4.72 -0.45
CA LYS A 166 -23.17 -4.23 -1.72
C LYS A 166 -21.65 -4.37 -1.76
N SER A 167 -20.99 -4.36 -0.61
CA SER A 167 -19.55 -4.58 -0.48
C SER A 167 -19.17 -6.02 -0.80
N ARG A 168 -20.03 -6.98 -0.46
CA ARG A 168 -19.82 -8.41 -0.77
C ARG A 168 -19.73 -8.63 -2.28
N ASP A 169 -20.63 -8.04 -3.05
CA ASP A 169 -20.64 -8.20 -4.52
C ASP A 169 -19.38 -7.60 -5.17
N THR A 170 -18.91 -6.47 -4.63
CA THR A 170 -17.66 -5.83 -5.10
C THR A 170 -16.43 -6.68 -4.80
N LEU A 171 -16.38 -7.31 -3.61
CA LEU A 171 -15.28 -8.17 -3.21
C LEU A 171 -15.31 -9.52 -3.94
N LYS A 172 -16.49 -10.10 -4.21
CA LYS A 172 -16.66 -11.31 -5.04
C LYS A 172 -16.10 -11.09 -6.45
N GLY A 173 -16.42 -9.96 -7.07
CA GLY A 173 -15.96 -9.63 -8.42
C GLY A 173 -14.45 -9.47 -8.55
N VAL A 174 -13.77 -9.02 -7.50
CA VAL A 174 -12.31 -8.78 -7.49
C VAL A 174 -11.53 -10.05 -7.17
N PHE A 175 -12.00 -10.85 -6.21
CA PHE A 175 -11.21 -11.96 -5.68
C PHE A 175 -11.64 -13.34 -6.17
N VAL A 176 -12.76 -13.46 -6.91
CA VAL A 176 -13.26 -14.74 -7.45
C VAL A 176 -13.35 -15.84 -6.38
N PHE A 177 -13.73 -15.47 -5.16
CA PHE A 177 -13.86 -16.42 -4.05
C PHE A 177 -15.20 -17.16 -4.09
N SER A 178 -15.21 -18.38 -3.55
CA SER A 178 -16.47 -19.01 -3.16
C SER A 178 -17.10 -18.28 -1.97
N ASP A 179 -18.42 -18.38 -1.83
CA ASP A 179 -19.16 -17.68 -0.77
C ASP A 179 -18.66 -18.01 0.65
N SER A 180 -18.31 -19.27 0.91
CA SER A 180 -17.78 -19.70 2.20
C SER A 180 -16.39 -19.14 2.51
N VAL A 181 -15.52 -19.02 1.51
CA VAL A 181 -14.18 -18.42 1.66
C VAL A 181 -14.30 -16.92 1.92
N LEU A 182 -15.20 -16.25 1.19
CA LEU A 182 -15.47 -14.84 1.39
C LEU A 182 -16.03 -14.57 2.79
N ASP A 183 -17.02 -15.33 3.24
CA ASP A 183 -17.60 -15.13 4.57
C ASP A 183 -16.56 -15.36 5.69
N GLY A 184 -15.70 -16.36 5.54
CA GLY A 184 -14.57 -16.58 6.43
C GLY A 184 -13.60 -15.39 6.47
N LEU A 185 -13.28 -14.83 5.31
CA LEU A 185 -12.42 -13.64 5.20
C LEU A 185 -13.06 -12.41 5.84
N LEU A 186 -14.33 -12.13 5.56
CA LEU A 186 -15.05 -10.98 6.11
C LEU A 186 -15.16 -11.06 7.63
N ASN A 187 -15.41 -12.25 8.18
CA ASN A 187 -15.47 -12.45 9.64
C ASN A 187 -14.10 -12.23 10.29
N ARG A 188 -13.02 -12.75 9.69
CA ARG A 188 -11.65 -12.48 10.16
C ARG A 188 -11.29 -10.99 10.07
N ALA A 189 -11.63 -10.34 8.96
CA ALA A 189 -11.38 -8.91 8.78
C ALA A 189 -12.13 -8.09 9.84
N ARG A 190 -13.40 -8.42 10.13
CA ARG A 190 -14.18 -7.75 11.17
C ARG A 190 -13.53 -7.90 12.55
N ALA A 191 -13.15 -9.12 12.92
CA ALA A 191 -12.50 -9.38 14.21
C ALA A 191 -11.15 -8.64 14.33
N THR A 192 -10.34 -8.69 13.27
CA THR A 192 -9.02 -8.03 13.22
C THR A 192 -9.15 -6.52 13.36
N LEU A 193 -10.06 -5.89 12.60
CA LEU A 193 -10.28 -4.46 12.62
C LEU A 193 -10.88 -3.98 13.95
N ALA A 194 -11.82 -4.73 14.52
CA ALA A 194 -12.38 -4.42 15.83
C ALA A 194 -11.31 -4.49 16.92
N GLU A 195 -10.42 -5.50 16.87
CA GLU A 195 -9.31 -5.59 17.82
C GLU A 195 -8.31 -4.44 17.66
N ILE A 196 -7.98 -4.03 16.42
CA ILE A 196 -7.17 -2.83 16.17
C ILE A 196 -7.84 -1.60 16.79
N ASP A 197 -9.14 -1.41 16.58
CA ASP A 197 -9.89 -0.26 17.10
C ASP A 197 -9.79 -0.14 18.64
N THR A 198 -9.86 -1.27 19.35
CA THR A 198 -9.68 -1.27 20.83
C THR A 198 -8.28 -0.87 21.30
N LYS A 199 -7.28 -0.89 20.41
CA LYS A 199 -5.87 -0.59 20.71
C LYS A 199 -5.45 0.82 20.24
N LEU A 200 -6.35 1.57 19.60
CA LEU A 200 -6.16 2.96 19.14
C LEU A 200 -6.59 3.99 20.19
#